data_AF-A0A829Y6B1-F1
#
_entry.id   AF-A0A829Y6B1-F1
#
_cell.length_a   1.000
_cell.length_b   1.000
_cell.length_c   1.000
_cell.angle_alpha   90.00
_cell.angle_beta   90.00
_cell.angle_gamma   90.00
#
_symmetry.space_group_name_H-M   'P 1'
#
loop_
_entity.id
_entity.type
_entity.pdbx_description
1 polymer ?
#
loop_
_entity_poly.entity_id
_entity_poly.type
_entity_poly.pdbx_seq_one_letter_code
_entity_poly.pdbx_strand_id
1 'polypeptide(L)'
;MSKIEFKSHVPVAQKAALEALLFFNACQERVSACIADAIEKFGAPEIVADRDRLRIHMKGLPEVQSLFAIDVQTGRPVGVAVYARQDIEHVTVVHIGITSEFASGGRRANEQLLLKLLREVRRSTRRVKGIRTMDLFYATATGRAGPSRATAKVLM
;
A
#
# COMPACT_ATOMS: atom_id res chain seq x y z
N MET A 1 14.28 -1.70 -19.05
CA MET A 1 13.00 -1.21 -18.51
C MET A 1 12.32 -2.36 -17.80
N SER A 2 12.32 -2.41 -16.47
CA SER A 2 11.59 -3.50 -15.80
C SER A 2 10.10 -3.21 -15.85
N LYS A 3 9.36 -4.19 -16.35
CA LYS A 3 7.92 -4.09 -16.52
C LYS A 3 7.30 -4.41 -15.15
N ILE A 4 6.53 -3.48 -14.61
CA ILE A 4 5.77 -3.70 -13.36
C ILE A 4 4.36 -4.11 -13.73
N GLU A 5 3.89 -5.21 -13.14
CA GLU A 5 2.53 -5.71 -13.26
C GLU A 5 1.78 -5.53 -11.95
N PHE A 6 0.51 -5.13 -12.01
CA PHE A 6 -0.32 -4.93 -10.82
C PHE A 6 -1.26 -6.11 -10.62
N LYS A 7 -1.23 -6.74 -9.44
CA LYS A 7 -2.08 -7.90 -9.10
C LYS A 7 -2.76 -7.70 -7.75
N SER A 8 -3.92 -8.32 -7.56
CA SER A 8 -4.64 -8.32 -6.27
C SER A 8 -4.12 -9.36 -5.27
N HIS A 9 -3.17 -10.19 -5.69
CA HIS A 9 -2.58 -11.25 -4.89
C HIS A 9 -1.15 -11.54 -5.34
N VAL A 10 -0.37 -12.15 -4.45
CA VAL A 10 1.00 -12.60 -4.71
C VAL A 10 1.04 -14.13 -4.60
N PRO A 11 1.79 -14.84 -5.46
CA PRO A 11 1.97 -16.29 -5.30
C PRO A 11 2.62 -16.65 -3.95
N VAL A 12 2.23 -17.78 -3.34
CA VAL A 12 2.80 -18.24 -2.06
C VAL A 12 4.33 -18.41 -2.11
N ALA A 13 4.88 -18.75 -3.27
CA ALA A 13 6.33 -18.84 -3.49
C ALA A 13 7.09 -17.53 -3.17
N GLN A 14 6.40 -16.39 -3.21
CA GLN A 14 6.98 -15.06 -2.94
C GLN A 14 6.69 -14.56 -1.51
N LYS A 15 6.28 -15.45 -0.59
CA LYS A 15 5.97 -15.10 0.80
C LYS A 15 7.11 -14.35 1.48
N ALA A 16 8.33 -14.87 1.41
CA ALA A 16 9.50 -14.24 2.02
C ALA A 16 9.76 -12.82 1.47
N ALA A 17 9.56 -12.63 0.17
CA ALA A 17 9.70 -11.31 -0.44
C ALA A 17 8.59 -10.34 -0.01
N LEU A 18 7.37 -10.85 0.20
CA LEU A 18 6.26 -10.06 0.72
C LEU A 18 6.44 -9.71 2.20
N GLU A 19 6.91 -10.64 3.02
CA GLU A 19 7.29 -10.39 4.41
C GLU A 19 8.38 -9.32 4.51
N ALA A 20 9.41 -9.42 3.67
CA ALA A 20 10.47 -8.41 3.60
C ALA A 20 9.93 -7.01 3.22
N LEU A 21 8.94 -6.97 2.33
CA LEU A 21 8.30 -5.71 1.89
C LEU A 21 7.41 -5.09 2.97
N LEU A 22 6.71 -5.92 3.75
CA LEU A 22 5.73 -5.48 4.76
C LEU A 22 6.34 -5.22 6.14
N PHE A 23 7.25 -6.08 6.60
CA PHE A 23 7.74 -6.07 7.98
C PHE A 23 9.19 -5.61 8.11
N PHE A 24 10.01 -5.79 7.06
CA PHE A 24 11.46 -5.53 7.11
C PHE A 24 11.92 -4.42 6.17
N ASN A 25 11.01 -3.51 5.85
CA ASN A 25 11.31 -2.43 4.92
C ASN A 25 11.96 -1.26 5.67
N ALA A 26 13.27 -1.07 5.51
CA ALA A 26 14.03 0.00 6.16
C ALA A 26 13.48 1.42 5.88
N CYS A 27 12.69 1.60 4.81
CA CYS A 27 12.00 2.88 4.57
C CYS A 27 10.87 3.16 5.58
N GLN A 28 10.45 2.17 6.37
CA GLN A 28 9.43 2.30 7.42
C GLN A 28 9.93 3.00 8.68
N GLU A 29 11.25 3.01 8.97
CA GLU A 29 11.78 3.75 10.13
C GLU A 29 11.39 5.23 10.09
N ARG A 30 11.35 5.81 8.88
CA ARG A 30 11.03 7.22 8.65
C ARG A 30 9.56 7.57 8.89
N VAL A 31 8.68 6.57 8.96
CA VAL A 31 7.22 6.71 9.12
C VAL A 31 6.70 5.84 10.25
N SER A 32 7.57 5.40 11.15
CA SER A 32 7.29 4.48 12.25
C SER A 32 6.15 4.95 13.16
N ALA A 33 6.08 6.26 13.44
CA ALA A 33 4.97 6.87 14.18
C ALA A 33 3.61 6.70 13.46
N CYS A 34 3.55 6.93 12.15
CA CYS A 34 2.32 6.74 11.37
C CYS A 34 1.93 5.26 11.23
N ILE A 35 2.93 4.36 11.22
CA ILE A 35 2.68 2.92 11.24
C ILE A 35 2.08 2.51 12.58
N ALA A 36 2.60 3.01 13.70
CA ALA A 36 2.04 2.77 15.03
C ALA A 36 0.59 3.27 15.11
N ASP A 37 0.31 4.51 14.67
CA ASP A 37 -1.04 5.06 14.62
C ASP A 37 -1.99 4.23 13.74
N ALA A 38 -1.49 3.71 12.60
CA ALA A 38 -2.27 2.85 11.72
C ALA A 38 -2.53 1.47 12.34
N ILE A 39 -1.57 0.91 13.08
CA ILE A 39 -1.72 -0.36 13.78
C ILE A 39 -2.70 -0.21 14.96
N GLU A 40 -2.62 0.88 15.73
CA GLU A 40 -3.59 1.15 16.80
C GLU A 40 -5.01 1.31 16.24
N LYS A 41 -5.15 2.00 15.10
CA LYS A 41 -6.46 2.32 14.54
C LYS A 41 -7.10 1.20 13.71
N PHE A 42 -6.29 0.47 12.94
CA PHE A 42 -6.78 -0.53 11.97
C PHE A 42 -6.29 -1.95 12.28
N GLY A 43 -5.50 -2.13 13.32
CA GLY A 43 -4.86 -3.41 13.66
C GLY A 43 -3.59 -3.67 12.84
N ALA A 44 -2.81 -4.65 13.28
CA ALA A 44 -1.60 -5.05 12.57
C ALA A 44 -1.92 -5.71 11.21
N PRO A 45 -1.11 -5.45 10.16
CA PRO A 45 -1.22 -6.18 8.90
C PRO A 45 -0.77 -7.64 9.08
N GLU A 46 -1.58 -8.57 8.62
CA GLU A 46 -1.27 -9.99 8.59
C GLU A 46 -1.29 -10.52 7.15
N ILE A 47 -0.29 -11.33 6.81
CA ILE A 47 -0.26 -12.03 5.53
C ILE A 47 -1.09 -13.31 5.69
N VAL A 48 -2.17 -13.40 4.95
CA VAL A 48 -3.04 -14.57 4.92
C VAL A 48 -2.85 -15.29 3.60
N ALA A 49 -2.62 -16.60 3.67
CA ALA A 49 -2.61 -17.46 2.51
C ALA A 49 -4.02 -18.01 2.26
N ASP A 50 -4.55 -17.75 1.08
CA ASP A 50 -5.76 -18.38 0.54
C ASP A 50 -5.34 -19.23 -0.66
N ARG A 51 -5.22 -20.55 -0.45
CA ARG A 51 -4.66 -21.51 -1.41
C ARG A 51 -3.25 -21.06 -1.85
N ASP A 52 -3.02 -20.91 -3.15
CA ASP A 52 -1.75 -20.47 -3.74
C ASP A 52 -1.61 -18.93 -3.82
N ARG A 53 -2.46 -18.18 -3.12
CA ARG A 53 -2.52 -16.72 -3.18
C ARG A 53 -2.33 -16.10 -1.80
N LEU A 54 -1.37 -15.21 -1.69
CA LEU A 54 -1.15 -14.36 -0.52
C LEU A 54 -1.94 -13.06 -0.67
N ARG A 55 -2.60 -12.67 0.41
CA ARG A 55 -3.28 -11.39 0.59
C ARG A 55 -2.92 -10.80 1.94
N ILE A 56 -3.19 -9.52 2.11
CA ILE A 56 -3.01 -8.85 3.40
C ILE A 56 -4.37 -8.58 4.00
N HIS A 57 -4.52 -8.97 5.26
CA HIS A 57 -5.64 -8.59 6.11
C HIS A 57 -5.17 -7.64 7.19
N MET A 58 -6.09 -6.85 7.71
CA MET A 58 -5.86 -5.97 8.87
C MET A 58 -6.73 -6.49 10.02
N LYS A 59 -6.16 -6.76 11.19
CA LYS A 59 -6.94 -7.33 12.32
C LYS A 59 -8.17 -6.51 12.70
N GLY A 60 -8.05 -5.17 12.65
CA GLY A 60 -9.13 -4.26 13.00
C GLY A 60 -10.03 -3.89 11.82
N LEU A 61 -9.76 -4.42 10.61
CA LEU A 61 -10.52 -4.08 9.41
C LEU A 61 -10.61 -5.29 8.45
N PRO A 62 -11.66 -6.12 8.57
CA PRO A 62 -11.75 -7.39 7.83
C PRO A 62 -11.97 -7.19 6.32
N GLU A 63 -12.59 -6.08 5.90
CA GLU A 63 -12.90 -5.80 4.49
C GLU A 63 -11.82 -4.95 3.79
N VAL A 64 -10.58 -5.44 3.80
CA VAL A 64 -9.47 -4.80 3.09
C VAL A 64 -9.17 -5.49 1.76
N GLN A 65 -8.74 -4.71 0.80
CA GLN A 65 -8.22 -5.16 -0.49
C GLN A 65 -6.73 -4.86 -0.57
N SER A 66 -6.00 -5.76 -1.23
CA SER A 66 -4.56 -5.60 -1.47
C SER A 66 -4.31 -5.39 -2.96
N LEU A 67 -3.42 -4.46 -3.30
CA LEU A 67 -2.88 -4.28 -4.64
C LEU A 67 -1.36 -4.35 -4.56
N PHE A 68 -0.78 -5.28 -5.30
CA PHE A 68 0.66 -5.52 -5.35
C PHE A 68 1.22 -5.06 -6.69
N ALA A 69 2.37 -4.41 -6.65
CA ALA A 69 3.23 -4.18 -7.79
C ALA A 69 4.29 -5.29 -7.84
N ILE A 70 4.31 -6.04 -8.93
CA ILE A 70 5.19 -7.19 -9.14
C ILE A 70 6.15 -6.86 -10.28
N ASP A 71 7.44 -7.07 -10.05
CA ASP A 71 8.43 -6.97 -11.12
C ASP A 71 8.31 -8.22 -12.01
N VAL A 72 7.96 -8.04 -13.29
CA VAL A 72 7.69 -9.14 -14.23
C VAL A 72 8.93 -10.00 -14.48
N GLN A 73 10.14 -9.44 -14.35
CA GLN A 73 11.36 -10.19 -14.61
C GLN A 73 11.70 -11.16 -13.48
N THR A 74 11.38 -10.80 -12.24
CA THR A 74 11.75 -11.58 -11.05
C THR A 74 10.56 -12.26 -10.39
N GLY A 75 9.33 -11.87 -10.74
CA GLY A 75 8.11 -12.29 -10.06
C GLY A 75 7.97 -11.74 -8.64
N ARG A 76 8.89 -10.87 -8.20
CA ARG A 76 8.98 -10.38 -6.83
C ARG A 76 8.02 -9.21 -6.60
N PRO A 77 7.28 -9.18 -5.47
CA PRO A 77 6.54 -7.98 -5.07
C PRO A 77 7.53 -6.85 -4.72
N VAL A 78 7.42 -5.73 -5.42
CA VAL A 78 8.23 -4.52 -5.21
C VAL A 78 7.43 -3.37 -4.58
N GLY A 79 6.11 -3.51 -4.55
CA GLY A 79 5.24 -2.56 -3.86
C GLY A 79 3.91 -3.19 -3.48
N VAL A 80 3.26 -2.60 -2.49
CA VAL A 80 1.94 -3.01 -2.00
C VAL A 80 1.17 -1.79 -1.51
N ALA A 81 -0.12 -1.75 -1.80
CA ALA A 81 -1.09 -0.94 -1.07
C ALA A 81 -2.19 -1.84 -0.52
N VAL A 82 -2.54 -1.60 0.72
CA VAL A 82 -3.72 -2.13 1.38
C VAL A 82 -4.70 -0.97 1.51
N TYR A 83 -5.91 -1.16 1.02
CA TYR A 83 -6.95 -0.16 1.05
C TYR A 83 -8.27 -0.80 1.41
N ALA A 84 -9.10 -0.05 2.12
CA ALA A 84 -10.45 -0.45 2.48
C ALA A 84 -11.43 0.53 1.89
N ARG A 85 -12.58 0.02 1.50
CA ARG A 85 -13.72 0.85 1.12
C ARG A 85 -14.50 1.14 2.40
N GLN A 86 -14.51 2.40 2.84
CA GLN A 86 -15.25 2.78 4.04
C GLN A 86 -16.74 2.99 3.73
N ASP A 87 -17.06 3.45 2.52
CA ASP A 87 -18.44 3.55 2.03
C ASP A 87 -18.49 3.62 0.49
N ILE A 88 -19.66 3.94 -0.06
CA ILE A 88 -19.87 3.99 -1.52
C ILE A 88 -18.96 5.03 -2.20
N GLU A 89 -18.59 6.10 -1.48
CA GLU A 89 -17.90 7.28 -1.99
C GLU A 89 -16.43 7.38 -1.57
N HIS A 90 -16.00 6.64 -0.53
CA HIS A 90 -14.70 6.79 0.13
C HIS A 90 -13.88 5.50 0.12
N VAL A 91 -12.63 5.62 -0.35
CA VAL A 91 -11.61 4.57 -0.24
C VAL A 91 -10.42 5.10 0.54
N THR A 92 -10.06 4.38 1.60
CA THR A 92 -8.92 4.72 2.45
C THR A 92 -7.79 3.75 2.20
N VAL A 93 -6.63 4.25 1.80
CA VAL A 93 -5.40 3.48 1.75
C VAL A 93 -4.80 3.44 3.16
N VAL A 94 -4.83 2.26 3.77
CA VAL A 94 -4.45 2.03 5.18
C VAL A 94 -3.00 1.62 5.35
N HIS A 95 -2.37 1.05 4.30
CA HIS A 95 -0.97 0.66 4.33
C HIS A 95 -0.34 0.75 2.95
N ILE A 96 0.90 1.24 2.87
CA ILE A 96 1.72 1.21 1.65
C ILE A 96 3.12 0.71 2.01
N GLY A 97 3.61 -0.27 1.25
CA GLY A 97 5.00 -0.71 1.28
C GLY A 97 5.63 -0.60 -0.10
N ILE A 98 6.84 -0.05 -0.21
CA ILE A 98 7.60 0.03 -1.47
C ILE A 98 9.05 -0.36 -1.18
N THR A 99 9.65 -1.23 -1.98
CA THR A 99 11.06 -1.60 -1.78
C THR A 99 11.96 -0.37 -1.91
N SER A 100 13.04 -0.33 -1.13
CA SER A 100 13.98 0.80 -1.08
C SER A 100 14.55 1.18 -2.45
N GLU A 101 14.65 0.23 -3.38
CA GLU A 101 15.09 0.45 -4.76
C GLU A 101 14.19 1.44 -5.52
N PHE A 102 12.89 1.44 -5.25
CA PHE A 102 11.88 2.29 -5.88
C PHE A 102 11.40 3.44 -4.98
N ALA A 103 11.82 3.45 -3.71
CA ALA A 103 11.53 4.52 -2.78
C ALA A 103 12.32 5.80 -3.13
N SER A 104 11.93 6.93 -2.52
CA SER A 104 12.64 8.20 -2.70
C SER A 104 14.11 8.09 -2.30
N GLY A 105 15.02 8.26 -3.26
CA GLY A 105 16.47 8.06 -3.08
C GLY A 105 17.01 6.71 -3.54
N GLY A 106 16.13 5.78 -3.94
CA GLY A 106 16.50 4.50 -4.54
C GLY A 106 16.98 4.62 -6.00
N ARG A 107 17.72 3.61 -6.46
CA ARG A 107 18.26 3.55 -7.84
C ARG A 107 17.19 3.62 -8.94
N ARG A 108 15.94 3.29 -8.61
CA ARG A 108 14.78 3.25 -9.51
C ARG A 108 13.68 4.23 -9.09
N ALA A 109 14.01 5.25 -8.28
CA ALA A 109 13.04 6.25 -7.79
C ALA A 109 12.34 7.02 -8.92
N ASN A 110 13.03 7.23 -10.05
CA ASN A 110 12.48 7.88 -11.24
C ASN A 110 11.30 7.10 -11.89
N GLU A 111 11.11 5.83 -11.55
CA GLU A 111 9.98 5.03 -12.04
C GLU A 111 8.65 5.37 -11.34
N GLN A 112 8.69 6.19 -10.28
CA GLN A 112 7.52 6.71 -9.56
C GLN A 112 6.52 5.63 -9.17
N LEU A 113 7.01 4.51 -8.61
CA LEU A 113 6.20 3.33 -8.33
C LEU A 113 5.00 3.64 -7.41
N LEU A 114 5.19 4.47 -6.39
CA LEU A 114 4.12 4.94 -5.51
C LEU A 114 2.96 5.56 -6.29
N LEU A 115 3.26 6.48 -7.22
CA LEU A 115 2.24 7.16 -8.00
C LEU A 115 1.51 6.20 -8.93
N LYS A 116 2.23 5.25 -9.54
CA LYS A 116 1.61 4.21 -10.39
C LYS A 116 0.68 3.32 -9.57
N LEU A 117 1.09 2.93 -8.36
CA LEU A 117 0.32 2.07 -7.48
C LEU A 117 -0.95 2.78 -6.99
N LEU A 118 -0.85 4.04 -6.57
CA LEU A 118 -2.02 4.87 -6.22
C LEU A 118 -2.96 5.09 -7.42
N ARG A 119 -2.43 5.28 -8.63
CA ARG A 119 -3.25 5.39 -9.85
C ARG A 119 -4.01 4.10 -10.14
N GLU A 120 -3.39 2.94 -9.93
CA GLU A 120 -4.05 1.65 -10.14
C GLU A 120 -5.06 1.30 -9.05
N VAL A 121 -4.83 1.71 -7.79
CA VAL A 121 -5.87 1.71 -6.76
C VAL A 121 -7.06 2.56 -7.23
N ARG A 122 -6.80 3.81 -7.66
CA ARG A 122 -7.83 4.71 -8.20
C ARG A 122 -8.56 4.11 -9.40
N ARG A 123 -7.87 3.40 -10.29
CA ARG A 123 -8.47 2.78 -11.47
C ARG A 123 -9.35 1.59 -11.09
N SER A 124 -8.91 0.79 -10.12
CA SER A 124 -9.66 -0.36 -9.61
C SER A 124 -10.95 0.09 -8.92
N THR A 125 -10.91 1.23 -8.24
CA THR A 125 -12.05 1.80 -7.53
C THR A 125 -13.01 2.56 -8.47
N ARG A 126 -12.50 3.28 -9.49
CA ARG A 126 -13.32 4.01 -10.49
C ARG A 126 -14.33 3.18 -11.29
N ARG A 127 -14.16 1.85 -11.38
CA ARG A 127 -15.15 0.96 -12.01
C ARG A 127 -16.42 0.76 -11.16
N VAL A 128 -16.40 1.24 -9.92
CA VAL A 128 -17.53 1.21 -9.00
C VAL A 128 -18.16 2.61 -8.99
N LYS A 129 -19.43 2.73 -9.43
CA LYS A 129 -20.17 4.00 -9.40
C LYS A 129 -20.19 4.55 -7.96
N GLY A 130 -19.79 5.82 -7.78
CA GLY A 130 -19.99 6.58 -6.52
C GLY A 130 -18.74 7.14 -5.86
N ILE A 131 -17.53 6.71 -6.23
CA ILE A 131 -16.32 7.09 -5.48
C ILE A 131 -15.88 8.54 -5.81
N ARG A 132 -15.79 9.38 -4.77
CA ARG A 132 -15.51 10.82 -4.85
C ARG A 132 -14.15 11.21 -4.28
N THR A 133 -13.60 10.42 -3.36
CA THR A 133 -12.36 10.75 -2.64
C THR A 133 -11.55 9.50 -2.32
N MET A 134 -10.21 9.62 -2.41
CA MET A 134 -9.27 8.62 -1.92
C MET A 134 -8.39 9.26 -0.86
N ASP A 135 -8.42 8.70 0.35
CA ASP A 135 -7.64 9.19 1.49
C ASP A 135 -6.43 8.32 1.73
N LEU A 136 -5.25 8.94 1.84
CA LEU A 136 -4.03 8.26 2.24
C LEU A 136 -3.80 8.46 3.74
N PHE A 137 -3.81 7.39 4.53
CA PHE A 137 -3.59 7.49 5.97
C PHE A 137 -2.13 7.81 6.35
N TYR A 138 -1.17 7.72 5.41
CA TYR A 138 0.26 7.98 5.63
C TYR A 138 0.71 9.45 5.45
N ALA A 139 -0.20 10.38 5.17
CA ALA A 139 0.19 11.70 4.67
C ALA A 139 0.67 12.72 5.73
N THR A 140 1.03 12.29 6.95
CA THR A 140 1.61 13.14 7.99
C THR A 140 3.10 12.88 8.19
N ALA A 141 3.91 12.92 7.12
CA ALA A 141 5.37 12.85 7.28
C ALA A 141 6.18 13.62 6.21
N THR A 142 5.58 14.59 5.55
CA THR A 142 6.35 15.61 4.80
C THR A 142 5.98 17.00 5.29
N GLY A 143 6.75 17.49 6.27
CA GLY A 143 6.89 18.92 6.57
C GLY A 143 6.31 19.40 7.90
N ARG A 144 7.20 19.59 8.89
CA ARG A 144 7.12 20.48 10.07
C ARG A 144 5.81 20.54 10.91
N ALA A 145 5.99 20.16 12.18
CA ALA A 145 5.37 20.69 13.40
C ALA A 145 3.83 20.64 13.57
N GLY A 146 3.41 19.84 14.56
CA GLY A 146 2.10 19.93 15.22
C GLY A 146 1.21 18.69 15.05
N PRO A 147 0.42 18.29 16.07
CA PRO A 147 -0.51 17.17 15.97
C PRO A 147 -1.69 17.62 15.12
N SER A 148 -1.55 17.54 13.79
CA SER A 148 -2.62 17.85 12.86
C SER A 148 -3.03 16.58 12.12
N ARG A 149 -4.26 16.15 12.40
CA ARG A 149 -5.01 15.16 11.62
C ARG A 149 -5.07 15.61 10.16
N ALA A 150 -4.14 15.17 9.33
CA ALA A 150 -4.18 15.46 7.90
C ALA A 150 -4.56 14.19 7.11
N THR A 151 -5.86 14.03 6.85
CA THR A 151 -6.34 13.27 5.68
C THR A 151 -5.86 13.98 4.42
N ALA A 152 -4.87 13.43 3.73
CA ALA A 152 -4.58 13.90 2.37
C ALA A 152 -5.63 13.35 1.42
N LYS A 153 -6.58 14.22 1.07
CA LYS A 153 -7.56 13.97 0.02
C LYS A 153 -6.86 14.01 -1.33
N VAL A 154 -6.75 12.87 -2.00
CA VAL A 154 -6.49 12.84 -3.43
C VAL A 154 -7.82 13.07 -4.13
N LEU A 155 -8.01 14.27 -4.68
CA LEU A 155 -9.22 14.64 -5.43
C LEU A 155 -9.31 13.76 -6.69
N MET A 156 -10.49 13.15 -6.89
CA MET A 156 -10.70 12.15 -7.95
C MET A 156 -10.80 12.73 -9.34
#